data_AF-A0A4P7H126-F1
#
_entry.id   AF-A0A4P7H126-F1
#
_cell.length_a   1.000
_cell.length_b   1.000
_cell.length_c   1.000
_cell.angle_alpha   90.00
_cell.angle_beta   90.00
_cell.angle_gamma   90.00
#
_symmetry.space_group_name_H-M   'P 1'
#
loop_
_entity.id
_entity.type
_entity.pdbx_description
1 polymer ?
#
loop_
_entity_poly.entity_id
_entity_poly.type
_entity_poly.pdbx_seq_one_letter_code
_entity_poly.pdbx_strand_id
1 'polypeptide(L)'
;MTVRRIAVRSSVAAAIALGSIVVIAPQAAAETCADGSARIFFANSEPSCQTGSASYHEQTIVKVCSMAGADVVAEATYLNTRKKTVTQRLELSNGRCGRFEIAGQQSATVSVTPN
;
A
#
# COMPACT_ATOMS: atom_id res chain seq x y z
N MET A 1 -1.33 40.97 -33.51
CA MET A 1 -1.41 41.09 -32.03
C MET A 1 -2.90 41.05 -31.69
N THR A 2 -3.45 40.04 -31.03
CA THR A 2 -3.19 39.57 -29.66
C THR A 2 -3.76 38.15 -29.51
N VAL A 3 -2.98 37.23 -28.95
CA VAL A 3 -3.47 35.92 -28.49
C VAL A 3 -3.81 36.08 -27.00
N ARG A 4 -5.08 35.86 -26.63
CA ARG A 4 -5.49 35.70 -25.23
C ARG A 4 -6.42 34.49 -25.12
N ARG A 5 -5.91 33.46 -24.42
CA ARG A 5 -6.63 32.25 -24.00
C ARG A 5 -7.68 32.60 -22.93
N ILE A 6 -8.56 31.63 -22.69
CA ILE A 6 -9.44 31.41 -21.51
C ILE A 6 -10.93 31.53 -21.84
N ALA A 7 -11.62 30.39 -21.91
CA ALA A 7 -12.60 29.96 -20.91
C ALA A 7 -13.31 28.70 -21.40
N VAL A 8 -12.91 27.53 -20.90
CA VAL A 8 -13.76 26.34 -20.93
C VAL A 8 -14.92 26.63 -19.99
N ARG A 9 -16.11 26.89 -20.54
CA ARG A 9 -17.35 27.02 -19.76
C ARG A 9 -18.52 26.38 -20.51
N SER A 10 -19.10 25.39 -19.84
CA SER A 10 -20.45 24.84 -20.01
C SER A 10 -20.71 24.10 -21.33
N SER A 11 -21.25 22.89 -21.31
CA SER A 11 -22.54 22.58 -20.70
C SER A 11 -22.67 21.07 -20.52
N VAL A 12 -22.82 20.58 -19.28
CA VAL A 12 -23.38 19.24 -19.08
C VAL A 12 -24.77 19.44 -18.51
N ALA A 13 -25.76 19.09 -19.33
CA ALA A 13 -27.16 19.12 -18.99
C ALA A 13 -27.42 18.16 -17.83
N ALA A 14 -28.03 18.71 -16.78
CA ALA A 14 -28.57 17.95 -15.67
C ALA A 14 -29.79 17.15 -16.17
N ALA A 15 -29.63 15.83 -16.28
CA ALA A 15 -30.76 14.91 -16.32
C ALA A 15 -30.96 14.38 -14.90
N ILE A 16 -31.91 14.97 -14.19
CA ILE A 16 -32.36 14.53 -12.87
C ILE A 16 -33.23 13.30 -13.11
N ALA A 17 -32.68 12.12 -12.87
CA ALA A 17 -33.45 10.90 -12.68
C ALA A 17 -33.31 10.52 -11.21
N LEU A 18 -34.41 10.69 -10.47
CA LEU A 18 -34.57 10.27 -9.09
C LEU A 18 -34.45 8.74 -9.01
N GLY A 19 -33.26 8.30 -8.63
CA GLY A 19 -32.98 6.95 -8.18
C GLY A 19 -31.74 7.07 -7.33
N SER A 20 -31.77 6.50 -6.13
CA SER A 20 -30.64 6.50 -5.20
C SER A 20 -29.48 5.69 -5.78
N ILE A 21 -28.79 6.25 -6.77
CA ILE A 21 -27.51 5.77 -7.22
C ILE A 21 -26.57 6.18 -6.10
N VAL A 22 -26.31 5.25 -5.19
CA VAL A 22 -25.06 5.28 -4.43
C VAL A 22 -23.99 5.33 -5.51
N VAL A 23 -23.48 6.53 -5.77
CA VAL A 23 -22.23 6.71 -6.49
C VAL A 23 -21.18 6.12 -5.57
N ILE A 24 -21.07 4.80 -5.61
CA ILE A 24 -19.83 4.12 -5.27
C ILE A 24 -18.91 4.63 -6.38
N ALA A 25 -18.27 5.77 -6.11
CA ALA A 25 -17.04 6.11 -6.79
C ALA A 25 -16.23 4.81 -6.86
N PRO A 26 -15.49 4.54 -7.93
CA PRO A 26 -14.43 3.56 -7.82
C PRO A 26 -13.38 4.19 -6.88
N GLN A 27 -13.68 4.26 -5.58
CA GLN A 27 -12.74 3.78 -4.60
C GLN A 27 -12.29 2.48 -5.21
N ALA A 28 -11.06 2.48 -5.75
CA ALA A 28 -10.31 1.27 -5.95
C ALA A 28 -10.60 0.47 -4.69
N ALA A 29 -11.51 -0.50 -4.80
CA ALA A 29 -11.85 -1.42 -3.74
C ALA A 29 -10.60 -2.26 -3.70
N ALA A 30 -9.62 -1.71 -3.00
CA ALA A 30 -8.32 -2.27 -2.85
C ALA A 30 -8.64 -3.47 -1.98
N GLU A 31 -8.97 -4.61 -2.60
CA GLU A 31 -9.50 -5.82 -1.97
C GLU A 31 -8.90 -5.91 -0.58
N THR A 32 -9.75 -5.76 0.42
CA THR A 32 -9.33 -5.91 1.80
C THR A 32 -8.82 -7.33 1.90
N CYS A 33 -7.53 -7.48 2.17
CA CYS A 33 -6.94 -8.80 2.35
C CYS A 33 -7.74 -9.57 3.41
N ALA A 34 -7.87 -10.88 3.24
CA ALA A 34 -8.64 -11.70 4.16
C ALA A 34 -8.10 -11.59 5.60
N ASP A 35 -8.94 -11.86 6.59
CA ASP A 35 -8.48 -12.02 7.97
C ASP A 35 -7.42 -13.14 8.05
N GLY A 36 -6.48 -13.03 8.98
CA GLY A 36 -5.34 -13.94 9.07
C GLY A 36 -4.21 -13.66 8.07
N SER A 37 -4.30 -12.56 7.31
CA SER A 37 -3.29 -12.17 6.32
C SER A 37 -2.63 -10.82 6.61
N ALA A 38 -1.66 -10.45 5.79
CA ALA A 38 -1.05 -9.12 5.77
C ALA A 38 -1.21 -8.47 4.40
N ARG A 39 -1.37 -7.15 4.37
CA ARG A 39 -1.28 -6.35 3.15
C ARG A 39 0.07 -5.69 3.04
N ILE A 40 0.79 -5.99 1.97
CA ILE A 40 2.12 -5.47 1.67
C ILE A 40 1.99 -4.43 0.56
N PHE A 41 2.58 -3.26 0.79
CA PHE A 41 2.67 -2.20 -0.20
C PHE A 41 4.11 -2.09 -0.66
N PHE A 42 4.28 -2.01 -1.97
CA PHE A 42 5.57 -1.89 -2.62
C PHE A 42 5.75 -0.49 -3.21
N ALA A 43 7.01 -0.11 -3.46
CA ALA A 43 7.31 1.18 -4.07
C ALA A 43 6.94 1.22 -5.57
N ASN A 44 7.14 0.10 -6.26
CA ASN A 44 7.12 0.02 -7.73
C ASN A 44 6.16 -1.05 -8.28
N SER A 45 5.30 -1.62 -7.43
CA SER A 45 4.34 -2.65 -7.82
C SER A 45 3.04 -2.51 -7.04
N GLU A 46 1.99 -3.16 -7.54
CA GLU A 46 0.68 -3.15 -6.88
C GLU A 46 0.76 -3.83 -5.50
N PRO A 47 -0.02 -3.37 -4.50
CA PRO A 47 -0.06 -4.00 -3.20
C PRO A 47 -0.54 -5.45 -3.28
N SER A 48 0.05 -6.34 -2.49
CA SER A 48 -0.35 -7.75 -2.43
C SER A 48 -0.81 -8.17 -1.05
N CYS A 49 -1.63 -9.21 -1.00
CA CYS A 49 -1.98 -9.90 0.23
C CYS A 49 -1.04 -11.09 0.42
N GLN A 50 -0.56 -11.29 1.64
CA GLN A 50 0.39 -12.34 1.98
C GLN A 50 -0.08 -13.13 3.20
N THR A 51 0.13 -14.44 3.13
CA THR A 51 0.04 -15.38 4.25
C THR A 51 1.35 -16.17 4.33
N GLY A 52 1.66 -16.73 5.50
CA GLY A 52 2.94 -17.42 5.72
C GLY A 52 4.14 -16.47 5.60
N SER A 53 5.30 -16.98 5.16
CA SER A 53 6.53 -16.19 5.06
C SER A 53 6.95 -15.99 3.60
N ALA A 54 7.32 -14.75 3.25
CA ALA A 54 7.81 -14.37 1.94
C ALA A 54 9.01 -13.42 2.04
N SER A 55 9.99 -13.63 1.16
CA SER A 55 11.19 -12.79 1.03
C SER A 55 11.20 -12.07 -0.31
N TYR A 56 11.56 -10.80 -0.28
CA TYR A 56 11.56 -9.87 -1.40
C TYR A 56 12.96 -9.28 -1.56
N HIS A 57 13.61 -9.59 -2.68
CA HIS A 57 14.95 -9.08 -3.02
C HIS A 57 14.91 -8.05 -4.15
N GLU A 58 13.93 -8.17 -5.05
CA GLU A 58 13.78 -7.28 -6.22
C GLU A 58 12.77 -6.16 -5.96
N GLN A 59 11.85 -6.39 -5.01
CA GLN A 59 10.75 -5.47 -4.69
C GLN A 59 11.05 -4.73 -3.39
N THR A 60 10.84 -3.42 -3.40
CA THR A 60 11.02 -2.57 -2.23
C THR A 60 9.70 -2.44 -1.48
N ILE A 61 9.67 -2.90 -0.22
CA ILE A 61 8.49 -2.81 0.66
C ILE A 61 8.48 -1.45 1.34
N VAL A 62 7.38 -0.71 1.21
CA VAL A 62 7.24 0.64 1.80
C VAL A 62 6.37 0.65 3.04
N LYS A 63 5.41 -0.27 3.11
CA LYS A 63 4.43 -0.35 4.19
C LYS A 63 3.91 -1.78 4.27
N VAL A 64 3.69 -2.24 5.49
CA VAL A 64 3.03 -3.52 5.78
C VAL A 64 1.88 -3.24 6.74
N CYS A 65 0.74 -3.86 6.52
CA CYS A 65 -0.41 -3.83 7.42
C CYS A 65 -0.77 -5.26 7.81
N SER A 66 -0.87 -5.52 9.12
CA SER A 66 -1.55 -6.71 9.64
C SER A 66 -3.05 -6.55 9.39
N MET A 67 -3.73 -7.62 8.97
CA MET A 67 -5.20 -7.69 8.97
C MET A 67 -5.71 -8.21 10.32
N ALA A 68 -7.02 -8.25 10.52
CA ALA A 68 -7.57 -8.82 11.74
C ALA A 68 -7.20 -10.31 11.84
N GLY A 69 -6.95 -10.79 13.07
CA GLY A 69 -6.53 -12.18 13.30
C GLY A 69 -5.17 -12.55 12.71
N ALA A 70 -4.25 -11.58 12.52
CA ALA A 70 -2.91 -11.84 12.00
C ALA A 70 -1.83 -11.12 12.81
N ASP A 71 -0.82 -11.86 13.22
CA ASP A 71 0.45 -11.35 13.72
C ASP A 71 1.48 -11.34 12.59
N VAL A 72 2.10 -10.18 12.36
CA VAL A 72 3.01 -9.94 11.24
C VAL A 72 4.35 -9.46 11.76
N VAL A 73 5.40 -10.19 11.41
CA VAL A 73 6.78 -9.77 11.62
C VAL A 73 7.36 -9.44 10.26
N ALA A 74 7.68 -8.17 10.05
CA ALA A 74 8.35 -7.71 8.84
C ALA A 74 9.76 -7.24 9.17
N GLU A 75 10.74 -7.74 8.44
CA GLU A 75 12.14 -7.36 8.56
C GLU A 75 12.63 -6.83 7.22
N ALA A 76 13.42 -5.77 7.24
CA ALA A 76 13.97 -5.22 6.03
C ALA A 76 15.39 -4.74 6.28
N THR A 77 16.26 -5.07 5.33
CA THR A 77 17.70 -4.82 5.42
C THR A 77 18.07 -3.71 4.45
N TYR A 78 18.82 -2.73 4.95
CA TYR A 78 19.18 -1.52 4.23
C TYR A 78 20.68 -1.26 4.28
N LEU A 79 21.19 -0.64 3.23
CA LEU A 79 22.50 -0.03 3.19
C LEU A 79 22.38 1.45 3.59
N ASN A 80 22.91 1.81 4.75
CA ASN A 80 22.86 3.20 5.20
C ASN A 80 23.85 4.10 4.44
N THR A 81 23.80 5.42 4.70
CA THR A 81 24.68 6.42 4.05
C THR A 81 26.18 6.18 4.29
N ARG A 82 26.55 5.41 5.32
CA ARG A 82 27.93 4.99 5.62
C ARG A 82 28.29 3.62 5.02
N LYS A 83 27.47 3.11 4.10
CA LYS A 83 27.61 1.78 3.48
C LYS A 83 27.62 0.62 4.48
N LYS A 84 26.94 0.77 5.61
CA LYS A 84 26.74 -0.31 6.59
C LYS A 84 25.37 -0.93 6.41
N THR A 85 25.30 -2.24 6.50
CA THR A 85 24.06 -3.02 6.50
C THR A 85 23.38 -2.89 7.86
N VAL A 86 22.10 -2.50 7.85
CA VAL A 86 21.26 -2.37 9.04
C VAL A 86 19.93 -3.07 8.77
N THR A 87 19.39 -3.79 9.75
CA THR A 87 18.09 -4.44 9.63
C THR A 87 17.08 -3.73 10.54
N GLN A 88 15.95 -3.31 9.96
CA GLN A 88 14.81 -2.81 10.68
C GLN A 88 13.78 -3.93 10.82
N ARG A 89 13.24 -4.10 12.02
CA ARG A 89 12.19 -5.07 12.33
C ARG A 89 10.93 -4.34 12.78
N LEU A 90 9.78 -4.78 12.27
CA LEU A 90 8.46 -4.30 12.62
C LEU A 90 7.61 -5.48 13.05
N GLU A 91 6.99 -5.37 14.21
CA GLU A 91 6.02 -6.33 14.72
C GLU A 91 4.65 -5.64 14.74
N LEU A 92 3.72 -6.19 13.97
CA LEU A 92 2.42 -5.62 13.70
C LEU A 92 1.35 -6.66 14.01
N SER A 93 0.32 -6.25 14.72
CA SER A 93 -0.84 -7.09 15.04
C SER A 93 -2.09 -6.24 15.08
N ASN A 94 -3.26 -6.87 15.10
CA ASN A 94 -4.55 -6.22 15.32
C ASN A 94 -4.84 -5.07 14.34
N GLY A 95 -4.64 -5.29 13.04
CA GLY A 95 -4.99 -4.27 12.04
C GLY A 95 -3.97 -3.12 11.91
N ARG A 96 -2.83 -3.20 12.60
CA ARG A 96 -1.82 -2.13 12.59
C ARG A 96 -0.95 -2.16 11.36
N CYS A 97 -0.53 -0.98 10.92
CA CYS A 97 0.43 -0.82 9.83
C CYS A 97 1.75 -0.22 10.31
N GLY A 98 2.84 -0.70 9.72
CA GLY A 98 4.19 -0.16 9.88
C GLY A 98 4.76 0.26 8.54
N ARG A 99 5.76 1.15 8.58
CA ARG A 99 6.46 1.65 7.38
C ARG A 99 7.95 1.46 7.51
N PHE A 100 8.55 1.25 6.35
CA PHE A 100 9.96 1.04 6.17
C PHE A 100 10.61 2.25 5.50
N GLU A 101 11.87 2.52 5.81
CA GLU A 101 12.66 3.47 5.03
C GLU A 101 12.93 2.89 3.64
N ILE A 102 12.71 3.65 2.57
CA ILE A 102 12.77 3.10 1.20
C ILE A 102 14.22 3.11 0.68
N ALA A 103 15.04 4.04 1.15
CA ALA A 103 16.36 4.30 0.59
C ALA A 103 17.36 3.20 0.97
N GLY A 104 17.94 2.55 -0.04
CA GLY A 104 19.01 1.57 0.16
C GLY A 104 18.53 0.19 0.61
N GLN A 105 17.24 -0.12 0.51
CA GLN A 105 16.73 -1.45 0.81
C GLN A 105 17.36 -2.50 -0.11
N GLN A 106 17.89 -3.58 0.50
CA GLN A 106 18.51 -4.71 -0.22
C GLN A 106 17.63 -5.95 -0.19
N SER A 107 16.89 -6.16 0.90
CA SER A 107 15.95 -7.25 1.03
C SER A 107 14.90 -6.92 2.07
N ALA A 108 13.76 -7.59 2.01
CA ALA A 108 12.80 -7.64 3.09
C ALA A 108 12.14 -9.01 3.19
N THR A 109 11.78 -9.40 4.40
CA THR A 109 11.06 -10.63 4.69
C THR A 109 9.81 -10.26 5.48
N VAL A 110 8.67 -10.80 5.09
CA VAL A 110 7.41 -10.64 5.81
C VAL A 110 6.92 -12.02 6.21
N SER A 111 6.75 -12.23 7.50
CA SER A 111 6.22 -13.45 8.09
C SER A 111 4.89 -13.15 8.74
N VAL A 112 3.86 -13.89 8.33
CA VAL A 112 2.48 -13.73 8.76
C VAL A 112 2.00 -15.01 9.43
N THR A 113 1.54 -14.86 10.67
CA THR A 113 0.98 -15.93 11.47
C THR A 113 -0.48 -15.60 11.80
N PRO A 114 -1.46 -16.40 11.38
CA PRO A 114 -2.84 -16.24 11.80
C PRO A 114 -2.98 -16.44 13.32
N ASN A 115 -3.84 -15.65 13.97
CA ASN A 115 -4.15 -15.66 15.41
C ASN A 115 -5.64 -15.83 15.65
#